data_AF-A0A9E5F1B5-F1
#
_entry.id   AF-A0A9E5F1B5-F1
#
_cell.length_a   1.000
_cell.length_b   1.000
_cell.length_c   1.000
_cell.angle_alpha   90.00
_cell.angle_beta   90.00
_cell.angle_gamma   90.00
#
_symmetry.space_group_name_H-M   'P 1'
#
loop_
_entity.id
_entity.type
_entity.pdbx_description
1 polymer ?
#
loop_
_entity_poly.entity_id
_entity_poly.type
_entity_poly.pdbx_seq_one_letter_code
_entity_poly.pdbx_strand_id
1 'polypeptide(L)'
;MTPTKFEIAVSTAVLFVLSAAVIWVRTSNVRATYEFVRLDNELKQARQSEQELRIQWAKASSPQRLKQLSQVLNLDAPKLTQLYRYQTKSPSEAAPARKSK
;
A
#
# COMPACT_ATOMS: atom_id res chain seq x y z
N MET A 1 -1.18 -35.24 -53.60
CA MET A 1 -2.21 -34.70 -52.68
C MET A 1 -2.93 -33.60 -53.44
N THR A 2 -4.26 -33.64 -53.59
CA THR A 2 -4.98 -32.60 -54.36
C THR A 2 -4.97 -31.28 -53.58
N PRO A 3 -4.79 -30.12 -54.23
CA PRO A 3 -4.63 -28.82 -53.56
C PRO A 3 -5.80 -28.52 -52.60
N THR A 4 -7.01 -28.94 -52.96
CA THR A 4 -8.23 -28.83 -52.15
C THR A 4 -8.15 -29.52 -50.79
N LYS A 5 -7.46 -30.66 -50.69
CA LYS A 5 -7.33 -31.39 -49.40
C LYS A 5 -6.40 -30.67 -48.44
N PHE A 6 -5.40 -29.97 -48.96
CA PHE A 6 -4.47 -29.19 -48.16
C PHE A 6 -5.15 -27.94 -47.58
N GLU A 7 -5.92 -27.22 -48.41
CA GLU A 7 -6.69 -26.04 -47.95
C GLU A 7 -7.70 -26.40 -46.85
N ILE A 8 -8.40 -27.54 -47.00
CA ILE A 8 -9.32 -28.04 -45.98
C ILE A 8 -8.57 -28.40 -44.68
N ALA A 9 -7.42 -29.06 -44.78
CA ALA A 9 -6.62 -29.39 -43.60
C ALA A 9 -6.12 -28.13 -42.87
N VAL A 10 -5.65 -27.13 -43.60
CA VAL A 10 -5.16 -25.86 -43.03
C VAL A 10 -6.30 -25.08 -42.37
N SER A 11 -7.43 -24.92 -43.05
CA SER A 11 -8.60 -24.23 -42.48
C SER A 11 -9.13 -24.92 -41.22
N THR A 12 -9.17 -26.25 -41.21
CA THR A 12 -9.58 -27.02 -40.02
C THR A 12 -8.59 -26.85 -38.87
N ALA A 13 -7.28 -26.86 -39.16
CA ALA A 13 -6.25 -26.63 -38.15
C ALA A 13 -6.34 -25.21 -37.55
N VAL A 14 -6.59 -24.19 -38.38
CA VAL A 14 -6.78 -22.81 -37.92
C VAL A 14 -8.01 -22.70 -37.02
N LEU A 15 -9.14 -23.30 -37.41
CA LEU A 15 -10.35 -23.33 -36.60
C LEU A 15 -10.12 -24.01 -35.25
N PHE A 16 -9.35 -25.10 -35.22
CA PHE A 16 -8.99 -25.78 -34.00
C PHE A 16 -8.15 -24.90 -33.07
N VAL A 17 -7.12 -24.23 -33.59
CA VAL A 17 -6.29 -23.31 -32.81
C VAL A 17 -7.09 -22.13 -32.27
N LEU A 18 -7.98 -21.55 -33.08
CA LEU A 18 -8.87 -20.47 -32.65
C LEU A 18 -9.82 -20.92 -31.54
N SER A 19 -10.39 -22.12 -31.66
CA SER A 19 -11.26 -22.69 -30.62
C SER A 19 -10.51 -22.88 -29.30
N ALA A 20 -9.31 -23.47 -29.36
CA ALA A 20 -8.46 -23.65 -28.19
C ALA A 20 -8.07 -22.30 -27.55
N ALA A 21 -7.76 -21.29 -28.36
CA ALA A 21 -7.43 -19.95 -27.87
C ALA A 21 -8.61 -19.29 -27.15
N VAL A 22 -9.84 -19.42 -27.66
CA VAL A 22 -11.04 -18.88 -27.01
C VAL A 22 -11.25 -19.52 -25.64
N ILE A 23 -11.10 -20.84 -25.54
CA ILE A 23 -11.20 -21.57 -24.27
C ILE A 23 -10.14 -21.05 -23.30
N TRP A 24 -8.89 -20.93 -23.76
CA TRP A 24 -7.78 -20.44 -22.96
C TRP A 24 -8.04 -19.05 -22.39
N VAL A 25 -8.47 -18.11 -23.24
CA VAL A 25 -8.81 -16.74 -22.84
C VAL A 25 -9.93 -16.73 -21.80
N ARG A 26 -10.96 -17.56 -21.98
CA ARG A 26 -12.07 -17.64 -21.02
C ARG A 26 -11.60 -18.19 -19.68
N THR A 27 -10.76 -19.23 -19.66
CA THR A 27 -10.20 -19.78 -18.44
C THR A 27 -9.25 -18.80 -17.74
N SER A 28 -8.40 -18.08 -18.49
CA SER A 28 -7.49 -17.10 -17.92
C SER A 28 -8.24 -15.90 -17.33
N ASN A 29 -9.30 -15.45 -17.99
CA ASN A 29 -10.11 -14.34 -17.50
C ASN A 29 -10.81 -14.70 -16.18
N VAL A 30 -11.36 -15.93 -16.08
CA VAL A 30 -11.94 -16.42 -14.82
C VAL A 30 -10.89 -16.44 -13.70
N ARG A 31 -9.69 -16.96 -13.95
CA ARG A 31 -8.59 -16.95 -12.97
C ARG A 31 -8.21 -15.53 -12.55
N ALA A 32 -8.09 -14.61 -13.51
CA ALA A 32 -7.75 -13.22 -13.23
C ALA A 32 -8.82 -12.54 -12.35
N THR A 33 -10.11 -12.80 -12.59
CA THR A 33 -11.20 -12.31 -11.76
C THR A 33 -11.12 -12.86 -10.33
N TYR A 34 -10.81 -14.14 -10.16
CA TYR A 34 -10.64 -14.72 -8.81
C TYR A 34 -9.48 -14.08 -8.05
N GLU A 35 -8.33 -13.91 -8.69
CA GLU A 35 -7.17 -13.22 -8.09
C GLU A 35 -7.49 -11.77 -7.74
N PHE A 36 -8.21 -11.06 -8.62
CA PHE A 36 -8.63 -9.69 -8.35
C PHE A 36 -9.55 -9.61 -7.12
N VAL A 37 -10.57 -10.47 -7.04
CA VAL A 37 -11.51 -10.50 -5.91
C VAL A 37 -10.77 -10.87 -4.61
N ARG A 38 -9.83 -11.80 -4.68
CA ARG A 38 -8.99 -12.17 -3.54
C ARG A 38 -8.17 -10.98 -3.04
N LEU A 39 -7.45 -10.31 -3.93
CA LEU A 39 -6.63 -9.14 -3.59
C LEU A 39 -7.47 -7.97 -3.05
N ASP A 40 -8.66 -7.73 -3.61
CA ASP A 40 -9.59 -6.71 -3.12
C ASP A 40 -10.07 -7.00 -1.69
N ASN A 41 -10.36 -8.27 -1.39
CA ASN A 41 -10.72 -8.68 -0.04
C ASN A 41 -9.56 -8.53 0.96
N GLU A 42 -8.34 -8.91 0.57
CA GLU A 42 -7.13 -8.71 1.40
C GLU A 42 -6.91 -7.22 1.68
N LEU A 43 -7.10 -6.34 0.68
CA LEU A 43 -7.02 -4.89 0.85
C LEU A 43 -8.08 -4.35 1.82
N LYS A 44 -9.32 -4.83 1.72
CA LYS A 44 -10.40 -4.42 2.64
C LYS A 44 -10.10 -4.82 4.07
N GLN A 45 -9.61 -6.05 4.28
CA GLN A 45 -9.20 -6.52 5.61
C GLN A 45 -8.06 -5.69 6.18
N ALA A 46 -7.05 -5.37 5.36
CA ALA A 46 -5.92 -4.52 5.78
C ALA A 46 -6.37 -3.10 6.16
N ARG A 47 -7.34 -2.52 5.44
CA ARG A 47 -7.90 -1.20 5.79
C ARG A 47 -8.70 -1.24 7.09
N GLN A 48 -9.46 -2.31 7.33
CA GLN A 48 -10.20 -2.48 8.58
C GLN A 48 -9.24 -2.61 9.76
N SER A 49 -8.19 -3.41 9.64
CA SER A 49 -7.18 -3.53 10.70
C SER A 49 -6.45 -2.22 10.95
N GLU A 50 -6.13 -1.45 9.91
CA GLU A 50 -5.55 -0.11 10.06
C GLU A 50 -6.48 0.83 10.86
N GLN A 51 -7.78 0.84 10.55
CA GLN A 51 -8.76 1.65 11.27
C GLN A 51 -8.88 1.22 12.73
N GLU A 52 -8.92 -0.08 13.01
CA GLU A 52 -8.92 -0.61 14.36
C GLU A 52 -7.67 -0.20 15.14
N LEU A 53 -6.48 -0.32 14.53
CA LEU A 53 -5.23 0.13 15.13
C LEU A 53 -5.24 1.63 15.42
N ARG A 54 -5.75 2.45 14.49
CA ARG A 54 -5.89 3.90 14.71
C ARG A 54 -6.82 4.20 15.88
N ILE A 55 -7.93 3.48 16.01
CA ILE A 55 -8.87 3.62 17.14
C ILE A 55 -8.20 3.18 18.45
N GLN A 56 -7.48 2.05 18.44
CA GLN A 56 -6.74 1.57 19.62
C GLN A 56 -5.66 2.56 20.05
N TRP A 57 -4.90 3.10 19.09
CA TRP A 57 -3.89 4.11 19.34
C TRP A 57 -4.53 5.37 19.91
N ALA A 58 -5.61 5.89 19.31
CA ALA A 58 -6.35 7.04 19.83
C ALA A 58 -6.91 6.80 21.25
N LYS A 59 -7.36 5.59 21.56
CA LYS A 59 -7.79 5.21 22.93
C LYS A 59 -6.62 5.19 23.90
N ALA A 60 -5.47 4.65 23.49
CA ALA A 60 -4.26 4.58 24.31
C ALA A 60 -3.62 5.96 24.54
N SER A 61 -3.57 6.79 23.50
CA SER A 61 -3.05 8.16 23.53
C SER A 61 -4.07 9.18 24.04
N SER A 62 -5.27 8.74 24.45
CA SER A 62 -6.30 9.66 24.92
C SER A 62 -5.81 10.39 26.18
N PRO A 63 -5.94 11.73 26.24
CA PRO A 63 -5.42 12.52 27.34
C PRO A 63 -6.04 12.14 28.69
N GLN A 64 -7.29 11.63 28.71
CA GLN A 64 -7.89 11.09 29.92
C GLN A 64 -7.18 9.83 30.43
N ARG A 65 -6.84 8.86 29.57
CA ARG A 65 -6.07 7.68 30.00
C ARG A 65 -4.66 8.02 30.41
N LEU A 66 -4.00 8.94 29.70
CA LEU A 66 -2.66 9.40 30.08
C LEU A 66 -2.67 10.11 31.44
N LYS A 67 -3.70 10.91 31.75
CA LYS A 67 -3.89 11.50 33.08
C LYS A 67 -4.17 10.45 34.16
N GLN A 68 -4.99 9.44 33.87
CA GLN A 68 -5.23 8.34 34.81
C GLN A 68 -3.94 7.54 35.09
N LEU A 69 -3.16 7.23 34.05
CA LEU A 69 -1.87 6.56 34.19
C LEU A 69 -0.86 7.41 34.96
N SER A 70 -0.79 8.72 34.70
CA SER A 70 0.10 9.62 35.43
C SER A 70 -0.29 9.72 36.91
N GLN A 71 -1.58 9.71 37.22
CA GLN A 71 -2.09 9.68 38.59
C GLN A 71 -1.77 8.36 39.31
N VAL A 72 -1.95 7.21 38.64
CA VAL A 72 -1.61 5.88 39.21
C VAL A 72 -0.10 5.73 39.43
N LEU A 73 0.72 6.30 38.53
CA LEU A 73 2.18 6.21 38.59
C LEU A 73 2.83 7.34 39.41
N ASN A 74 2.06 8.24 40.02
CA ASN A 74 2.55 9.46 40.69
C ASN A 74 3.55 10.27 39.84
N LEU A 75 3.31 10.29 38.52
CA LEU A 75 4.11 11.06 37.59
C LEU A 75 3.48 12.44 37.45
N ASP A 76 4.18 13.46 37.94
CA ASP A 76 3.80 14.85 37.72
C ASP A 76 3.90 15.21 36.24
N ALA A 77 2.98 16.07 35.79
CA ALA A 77 3.05 16.61 34.43
C ALA A 77 4.38 17.36 34.24
N PRO A 78 5.11 17.11 33.14
CA PRO A 78 6.38 17.79 32.90
C PRO A 78 6.15 19.30 32.83
N LYS A 79 6.97 20.06 33.55
CA LYS A 79 6.88 21.52 33.55
C LYS A 79 7.36 22.02 32.17
N LEU A 80 6.71 23.06 31.64
CA LEU A 80 7.07 23.67 30.35
C LEU A 80 8.56 24.05 30.24
N THR A 81 9.21 24.31 31.38
CA THR A 81 10.65 24.60 31.50
C THR A 81 11.57 23.39 31.28
N GLN A 82 11.04 22.17 31.27
CA GLN A 82 11.79 20.93 31.05
C GLN A 82 11.77 20.46 29.58
N LEU A 83 11.02 21.14 28.71
CA LEU A 83 10.98 20.83 27.28
C LEU A 83 12.26 21.34 26.61
N TYR A 84 13.18 20.41 26.33
CA TYR A 84 14.40 20.69 25.59
C TYR A 84 14.07 21.01 24.12
N ARG A 85 14.05 22.31 23.77
CA ARG A 85 13.81 22.77 22.40
C ARG A 85 15.14 22.73 21.64
N TYR A 86 15.31 21.75 20.76
CA TYR A 86 16.43 21.75 19.82
C TYR A 86 16.36 23.01 18.95
N GLN A 87 17.23 23.99 19.20
CA GLN A 87 17.46 25.07 18.25
C GLN A 87 18.32 24.51 17.12
N THR A 88 17.70 24.24 15.98
CA THR A 88 18.43 24.07 14.73
C THR A 88 19.09 25.40 14.39
N LYS A 89 20.41 25.48 14.58
CA LYS A 89 21.22 26.62 14.15
C LYS A 89 21.03 26.76 12.63
N SER A 90 20.37 27.84 12.20
CA SER A 90 20.17 28.15 10.78
C SER A 90 21.51 28.19 10.05
N PRO A 91 21.70 27.51 8.90
CA PRO A 91 22.97 27.49 8.16
C PRO A 91 23.36 28.82 7.48
N SER A 92 22.63 29.90 7.74
CA SER A 92 22.81 31.18 7.03
C SER A 92 23.99 32.03 7.52
N GLU A 93 24.68 31.63 8.58
CA GLU A 93 25.74 32.44 9.23
C GLU A 93 27.16 31.84 9.03
N ALA A 94 27.36 31.05 7.98
CA ALA A 94 28.64 30.35 7.71
C ALA A 94 29.30 30.67 6.35
N ALA A 95 28.88 31.72 5.65
CA ALA A 95 29.51 32.11 4.38
C ALA A 95 30.19 33.48 4.49
N PRO A 96 31.51 33.57 4.70
CA PRO A 96 32.22 34.83 4.54
C PRO A 96 32.13 35.28 3.07
N ALA A 97 31.66 36.52 2.88
CA ALA A 97 31.56 37.19 1.60
C ALA A 97 32.91 37.16 0.86
N ARG A 98 32.99 36.38 -0.21
CA ARG A 98 34.14 36.35 -1.11
C ARG A 98 34.11 37.65 -1.93
N LYS A 99 34.94 38.62 -1.54
CA LYS A 99 35.16 39.84 -2.33
C LYS A 99 35.73 39.44 -3.71
N SER A 100 34.92 39.63 -4.75
CA SER A 100 35.38 39.65 -6.15
C SER A 100 36.13 40.96 -6.38
N LYS A 101 37.36 40.87 -6.87
CA LYS A 101 38.23 41.98 -7.26
C LYS A 101 38.47 41.90 -8.75
#